data_AF-A0A165AEB9-F1
#
_entry.id   AF-A0A165AEB9-F1
#
_cell.length_a   1.000
_cell.length_b   1.000
_cell.length_c   1.000
_cell.angle_alpha   90.00
_cell.angle_beta   90.00
_cell.angle_gamma   90.00
#
_symmetry.space_group_name_H-M   'P 1'
#
loop_
_entity.id
_entity.type
_entity.pdbx_description
1 polymer ?
#
loop_
_entity_poly.entity_id
_entity_poly.type
_entity_poly.pdbx_seq_one_letter_code
_entity_poly.pdbx_strand_id
1 'polypeptide(L)'
;MSQEPNAISTVLSASVHDVRDLAAMLRGLSFSSAATMSIQPAGVEVMVEESRCLIGTAYISAEMFDEFQFTPEAPSESQNNEVNESQGDDLVMPSVFEIHLPSLTESLNIFGTAGGLSSAQMAKKRWSADAGSDDEPSSTTTRRSNAKIVDLNAQGRLDQFFQPQNGEVKKTSLRLSYGGSGHPLTLLLAEDATGPTTTCELATLQPEIPSKFPYNEEEILVWIIMPSIGLRDAISEFDPSCDTLTIIVDPNATQTPSLPALRLQASGVFGSTEIEYPNHKNVLETFQCQERVEFRYRLNIINKTLRALQSSFKTSLQIFPDGLLRLQFMMNTSRSKKDGAFIEFRCLALDDEA
;
A
#
# COMPACT_ATOMS: atom_id res chain seq x y z
N MET A 1 33.85 -29.23 28.29
CA MET A 1 32.55 -29.33 27.59
C MET A 1 32.04 -27.92 27.43
N SER A 2 32.36 -27.31 26.29
CA SER A 2 31.92 -25.96 25.96
C SER A 2 30.48 -26.09 25.47
N GLN A 3 29.52 -25.61 26.26
CA GLN A 3 28.15 -25.45 25.79
C GLN A 3 28.17 -24.39 24.69
N GLU A 4 27.88 -24.78 23.46
CA GLU A 4 27.47 -23.85 22.42
C GLU A 4 26.25 -23.07 22.94
N PRO A 5 26.19 -21.74 22.76
CA PRO A 5 25.01 -20.99 23.16
C PRO A 5 23.83 -21.53 22.34
N ASN A 6 22.75 -21.93 23.03
CA ASN A 6 21.47 -22.31 22.42
C ASN A 6 21.16 -21.33 21.30
N ALA A 7 21.27 -21.78 20.05
CA ALA A 7 20.86 -20.98 18.90
C ALA A 7 19.37 -20.72 19.08
N ILE A 8 19.01 -19.45 19.33
CA ILE A 8 17.62 -19.03 19.40
C ILE A 8 17.03 -19.37 18.04
N SER A 9 16.13 -20.37 18.00
CA SER A 9 15.44 -20.74 16.77
C SER A 9 14.66 -19.52 16.30
N THR A 10 15.14 -18.90 15.24
CA THR A 10 14.60 -17.64 14.73
C THR A 10 13.66 -17.98 13.59
N VAL A 11 12.39 -17.64 13.77
CA VAL A 11 11.32 -17.93 12.81
C VAL A 11 11.48 -17.12 11.54
N LEU A 12 11.89 -15.86 11.66
CA LEU A 12 12.23 -15.00 10.51
C LEU A 12 13.56 -14.33 10.72
N SER A 13 14.46 -14.45 9.75
CA SER A 13 15.60 -13.55 9.57
C SER A 13 15.55 -13.01 8.16
N ALA A 14 15.35 -11.70 8.00
CA ALA A 14 15.32 -11.08 6.69
C ALA A 14 16.11 -9.76 6.68
N SER A 15 16.64 -9.37 5.53
CA SER A 15 17.34 -8.09 5.37
C SER A 15 16.99 -7.37 4.08
N VAL A 16 17.04 -6.04 4.11
CA VAL A 16 16.95 -5.17 2.93
C VAL A 16 17.99 -4.07 3.04
N HIS A 17 18.68 -3.76 1.95
CA HIS A 17 19.62 -2.64 1.87
C HIS A 17 18.92 -1.28 1.69
N ASP A 18 17.62 -1.29 1.33
CA ASP A 18 16.80 -0.09 1.17
C ASP A 18 15.37 -0.34 1.65
N VAL A 19 15.00 0.28 2.77
CA VAL A 19 13.67 0.14 3.38
C VAL A 19 12.53 0.83 2.61
N ARG A 20 12.83 1.68 1.61
CA ARG A 20 11.81 2.53 0.98
C ARG A 20 10.68 1.74 0.33
N ASP A 21 11.02 0.65 -0.34
CA ASP A 21 10.04 -0.20 -1.02
C ASP A 21 9.12 -0.87 0.01
N LEU A 22 9.71 -1.49 1.05
CA LEU A 22 8.96 -2.09 2.16
C LEU A 22 8.07 -1.07 2.89
N ALA A 23 8.61 0.12 3.17
CA ALA A 23 7.87 1.20 3.81
C ALA A 23 6.75 1.74 2.91
N ALA A 24 6.90 1.75 1.59
CA ALA A 24 5.85 2.13 0.66
C ALA A 24 4.70 1.10 0.66
N MET A 25 5.02 -0.20 0.69
CA MET A 25 4.03 -1.28 0.82
C MET A 25 3.18 -1.11 2.08
N LEU A 26 3.82 -0.98 3.24
CA LEU A 26 3.15 -0.88 4.53
C LEU A 26 2.37 0.44 4.69
N ARG A 27 2.87 1.54 4.12
CA ARG A 27 2.13 2.82 4.08
C ARG A 27 0.86 2.75 3.24
N GLY A 28 0.84 1.90 2.20
CA GLY A 28 -0.36 1.64 1.39
C GLY A 28 -1.52 1.03 2.21
N LEU A 29 -1.20 0.33 3.30
CA LEU A 29 -2.16 -0.30 4.21
C LEU A 29 -2.48 0.53 5.46
N SER A 30 -1.92 1.74 5.60
CA SER A 30 -2.04 2.56 6.81
C SER A 30 -3.40 3.27 6.95
N PHE A 31 -4.49 2.51 6.81
CA PHE A 31 -5.86 2.93 7.07
C PHE A 31 -6.47 2.27 8.31
N SER A 32 -5.83 1.22 8.85
CA SER A 32 -6.11 0.60 10.14
C SER A 32 -4.83 0.53 10.98
N SER A 33 -4.96 0.44 12.31
CA SER A 33 -3.82 0.39 13.24
C SER A 33 -3.31 -1.02 13.50
N ALA A 34 -4.22 -2.01 13.51
CA ALA A 34 -3.89 -3.40 13.74
C ALA A 34 -3.68 -4.10 12.39
N ALA A 35 -2.53 -4.75 12.22
CA ALA A 35 -2.22 -5.51 11.03
C ALA A 35 -1.83 -6.94 11.40
N THR A 36 -2.44 -7.91 10.72
CA THR A 36 -2.03 -9.30 10.79
C THR A 36 -0.86 -9.52 9.83
N MET A 37 0.28 -9.96 10.36
CA MET A 37 1.43 -10.39 9.58
C MET A 37 1.45 -11.91 9.50
N SER A 38 1.60 -12.44 8.29
CA SER A 38 1.78 -13.87 8.02
C SER A 38 3.13 -14.06 7.32
N ILE A 39 3.99 -14.90 7.90
CA ILE A 39 5.32 -15.19 7.39
C ILE A 39 5.32 -16.62 6.84
N GLN A 40 5.73 -16.76 5.59
CA GLN A 40 5.73 -18.02 4.84
C GLN A 40 6.98 -18.14 3.97
N PRO A 41 7.29 -19.33 3.41
CA PRO A 41 8.47 -19.51 2.55
C PRO A 41 8.50 -18.57 1.34
N ALA A 42 7.34 -18.22 0.79
CA ALA A 42 7.21 -17.33 -0.35
C ALA A 42 7.44 -15.85 -0.02
N GLY A 43 7.41 -15.45 1.27
CA GLY A 43 7.58 -14.07 1.70
C GLY A 43 6.72 -13.70 2.90
N VAL A 44 6.36 -12.41 2.97
CA VAL A 44 5.54 -11.83 4.04
C VAL A 44 4.24 -11.32 3.47
N GLU A 45 3.13 -11.64 4.11
CA GLU A 45 1.82 -11.04 3.85
C GLU A 45 1.44 -10.15 5.03
N VAL A 46 1.00 -8.93 4.73
CA VAL A 46 0.49 -8.00 5.74
C VAL A 46 -0.92 -7.64 5.39
N MET A 47 -1.86 -7.94 6.28
CA MET A 47 -3.28 -7.76 6.07
C MET A 47 -3.85 -6.81 7.12
N VAL A 48 -4.72 -5.92 6.68
CA VAL A 48 -5.49 -5.01 7.51
C VAL A 48 -6.95 -5.09 7.13
N GLU A 49 -7.82 -4.99 8.12
CA GLU A 49 -9.27 -4.98 7.94
C GLU A 49 -9.85 -3.68 8.48
N GLU A 50 -10.85 -3.14 7.79
CA GLU A 50 -11.59 -1.95 8.20
C GLU A 50 -13.10 -2.18 8.03
N SER A 51 -13.85 -1.92 9.10
CA SER A 51 -15.33 -1.93 9.10
C SER A 51 -15.98 -3.21 8.55
N ARG A 52 -15.28 -4.35 8.56
CA ARG A 52 -15.70 -5.65 7.99
C ARG A 52 -16.15 -5.60 6.52
N CYS A 53 -15.77 -4.54 5.79
CA CYS A 53 -16.16 -4.36 4.40
C CYS A 53 -14.96 -4.07 3.49
N LEU A 54 -13.79 -3.82 4.06
CA LEU A 54 -12.54 -3.62 3.33
C LEU A 54 -11.44 -4.44 3.97
N ILE A 55 -10.79 -5.26 3.14
CA ILE A 55 -9.56 -5.95 3.50
C ILE A 55 -8.48 -5.47 2.53
N GLY A 56 -7.36 -5.01 3.08
CA GLY A 56 -6.16 -4.67 2.30
C GLY A 56 -5.04 -5.65 2.65
N THR A 57 -4.46 -6.30 1.64
CA THR A 57 -3.35 -7.24 1.81
C THR A 57 -2.17 -6.83 0.95
N ALA A 58 -1.02 -6.62 1.57
CA ALA A 58 0.26 -6.42 0.88
C ALA A 58 0.99 -7.75 0.79
N TYR A 59 1.36 -8.14 -0.43
CA TYR A 59 2.14 -9.34 -0.70
C TYR A 59 3.59 -8.95 -0.98
N ILE A 60 4.48 -9.36 -0.08
CA ILE A 60 5.89 -8.99 -0.07
C ILE A 60 6.71 -10.25 -0.35
N SER A 61 7.02 -10.51 -1.62
CA SER A 61 7.82 -11.67 -2.04
C SER A 61 9.16 -11.74 -1.31
N ALA A 62 9.62 -12.96 -0.98
CA ALA A 62 10.94 -13.23 -0.44
C ALA A 62 12.06 -12.64 -1.31
N GLU A 63 11.85 -12.52 -2.61
CA GLU A 63 12.83 -11.95 -3.56
C GLU A 63 13.05 -10.43 -3.41
N MET A 64 12.17 -9.73 -2.69
CA MET A 64 12.40 -8.32 -2.37
C MET A 64 13.47 -8.14 -1.28
N PHE A 65 13.74 -9.17 -0.50
CA PHE A 65 14.75 -9.15 0.53
C PHE A 65 16.13 -9.51 -0.05
N ASP A 66 17.18 -8.94 0.52
CA ASP A 66 18.56 -9.34 0.25
C ASP A 66 18.87 -10.72 0.82
N GLU A 67 18.30 -11.00 1.98
CA GLU A 67 18.34 -12.29 2.65
C GLU A 67 16.94 -12.54 3.20
N PHE A 68 16.41 -13.75 3.01
CA PHE A 68 15.14 -14.16 3.59
C PHE A 68 15.25 -15.61 4.04
N GLN A 69 15.10 -15.83 5.35
CA GLN A 69 15.10 -17.15 5.95
C GLN A 69 13.86 -17.26 6.84
N PHE A 70 13.06 -18.28 6.55
CA PHE A 70 11.90 -18.66 7.34
C PHE A 70 12.12 -20.05 7.93
N THR A 71 11.92 -20.18 9.24
CA THR A 71 11.94 -21.45 9.96
C THR A 71 10.57 -21.62 10.62
N PRO A 72 9.81 -22.67 10.29
CA PRO A 72 8.49 -22.89 10.88
C PRO A 72 8.58 -23.07 12.40
N GLU A 73 7.59 -22.57 13.13
CA GLU A 73 7.49 -22.82 14.56
C GLU A 73 7.19 -24.30 14.81
N ALA A 74 7.89 -24.90 15.77
CA ALA A 74 7.56 -26.25 16.20
C ALA A 74 6.14 -26.26 16.77
N PRO A 75 5.28 -27.24 16.42
CA PRO A 75 3.93 -27.31 16.95
C PRO A 75 3.98 -27.39 18.48
N SER A 76 3.40 -26.39 19.15
CA SER A 76 3.24 -26.44 20.60
C SER A 76 2.21 -27.52 20.96
N GLU A 77 2.53 -28.40 21.90
CA GLU A 77 1.73 -29.57 22.31
C GLU A 77 0.37 -29.22 22.98
N SER A 78 -0.12 -27.98 22.83
CA SER A 78 -1.27 -27.43 23.59
C SER A 78 -2.58 -27.28 22.81
N GLN A 79 -2.66 -27.68 21.54
CA GLN A 79 -3.90 -27.69 20.76
C GLN A 79 -4.29 -29.06 20.19
N ASN A 80 -3.91 -30.14 20.88
CA ASN A 80 -4.48 -31.46 20.61
C ASN A 80 -5.80 -31.61 21.37
N ASN A 81 -6.90 -31.22 20.73
CA ASN A 81 -8.07 -32.09 20.67
C ASN A 81 -8.94 -31.72 19.46
N GLU A 82 -9.12 -32.71 18.60
CA GLU A 82 -10.01 -32.78 17.44
C GLU A 82 -9.54 -32.10 16.15
N VAL A 83 -8.64 -32.77 15.39
CA VAL A 83 -8.97 -33.12 13.99
C VAL A 83 -8.18 -34.39 13.56
N ASN A 84 -8.88 -35.26 12.83
CA ASN A 84 -8.48 -36.56 12.32
C ASN A 84 -7.15 -36.57 11.54
N GLU A 85 -6.43 -37.68 11.70
CA GLU A 85 -5.36 -38.14 10.82
C GLU A 85 -5.87 -38.30 9.39
N SER A 86 -5.41 -37.42 8.49
CA SER A 86 -5.42 -37.70 7.06
C SER A 86 -4.18 -37.11 6.40
N GLN A 87 -3.22 -38.01 6.17
CA GLN A 87 -2.21 -38.05 5.11
C GLN A 87 -1.21 -36.87 5.04
N GLY A 88 0.06 -37.24 5.26
CA GLY A 88 1.22 -36.37 5.18
C GLY A 88 1.39 -35.71 3.82
N ASP A 89 1.21 -34.40 3.83
CA ASP A 89 2.10 -33.46 3.17
C ASP A 89 2.72 -32.65 4.32
N ASP A 90 4.04 -32.40 4.33
CA ASP A 90 4.68 -31.49 5.28
C ASP A 90 4.17 -30.07 5.01
N LEU A 91 2.93 -29.76 5.42
CA LEU A 91 2.34 -28.45 5.29
C LEU A 91 3.07 -27.52 6.25
N VAL A 92 4.01 -26.76 5.70
CA VAL A 92 4.70 -25.68 6.40
C VAL A 92 3.66 -24.64 6.81
N MET A 93 3.30 -24.65 8.09
CA MET A 93 2.36 -23.67 8.65
C MET A 93 3.02 -22.28 8.69
N PRO A 94 2.34 -21.23 8.20
CA PRO A 94 2.85 -19.88 8.32
C PRO A 94 2.87 -19.45 9.78
N SER A 95 3.84 -18.61 10.14
CA SER A 95 3.81 -17.94 11.45
C SER A 95 2.99 -16.66 11.33
N VAL A 96 1.96 -16.54 12.17
CA VAL A 96 0.98 -15.45 12.09
C VAL A 96 0.90 -14.73 13.43
N PHE A 97 1.02 -13.41 13.39
CA PHE A 97 0.87 -12.55 14.56
C PHE A 97 0.29 -11.19 14.16
N GLU A 98 -0.28 -10.49 15.13
CA GLU A 98 -0.73 -9.11 14.94
C GLU A 98 0.33 -8.11 15.43
N ILE A 99 0.43 -6.98 14.73
CA ILE A 99 1.34 -5.87 15.06
C ILE A 99 0.63 -4.53 14.91
N HIS A 100 1.09 -3.54 15.69
CA HIS A 100 0.67 -2.16 15.51
C HIS A 100 1.37 -1.53 14.29
N LEU A 101 0.65 -1.44 13.18
CA LEU A 101 1.15 -0.96 11.89
C LEU A 101 1.74 0.46 11.92
N PRO A 102 1.16 1.45 12.65
CA PRO A 102 1.76 2.77 12.77
C PRO A 102 3.16 2.72 13.41
N SER A 103 3.34 1.93 14.49
CA SER A 103 4.66 1.79 15.12
C SER A 103 5.68 1.12 14.20
N LEU A 104 5.25 0.14 13.40
CA LEU A 104 6.09 -0.48 12.38
C LEU A 104 6.53 0.53 11.32
N THR A 105 5.58 1.26 10.73
CA THR A 105 5.87 2.25 9.68
C THR A 105 6.69 3.43 10.18
N GLU A 106 6.48 3.90 11.40
CA GLU A 106 7.30 4.93 12.05
C GLU A 106 8.73 4.45 12.32
N SER A 107 8.89 3.21 12.79
CA SER A 107 10.21 2.61 13.03
C SER A 107 11.03 2.50 11.73
N LEU A 108 10.37 2.14 10.63
CA LEU A 108 11.01 2.11 9.30
C LEU A 108 11.47 3.50 8.83
N ASN A 109 10.78 4.56 9.26
CA ASN A 109 11.09 5.93 8.88
C ASN A 109 11.88 6.72 9.93
N ILE A 110 12.58 6.03 10.86
CA ILE A 110 13.28 6.70 11.95
C ILE A 110 14.37 7.67 11.48
N PHE A 111 15.04 7.36 10.37
CA PHE A 111 16.05 8.22 9.74
C PHE A 111 15.45 9.21 8.72
N GLY A 112 14.12 9.17 8.50
CA GLY A 112 13.42 10.04 7.56
C GLY A 112 13.66 9.73 6.07
N THR A 113 14.43 8.69 5.77
CA THR A 113 14.81 8.24 4.42
C THR A 113 13.76 7.33 3.77
N ALA A 114 12.89 6.69 4.58
CA ALA A 114 11.86 5.76 4.12
C ALA A 114 10.60 6.47 3.57
N GLY A 115 10.46 7.76 3.87
CA GLY A 115 9.39 8.59 3.34
C GLY A 115 9.56 8.87 1.86
N GLY A 116 8.48 8.66 1.09
CA GLY A 116 8.32 9.33 -0.19
C GLY A 116 8.30 10.85 0.00
N LEU A 117 8.50 11.60 -1.09
CA LEU A 117 8.73 13.06 -1.15
C LEU A 117 7.78 13.97 -0.32
N SER A 118 6.67 13.45 0.22
CA SER A 118 5.70 14.19 1.05
C SER A 118 6.08 14.36 2.54
N SER A 119 6.99 13.55 3.10
CA SER A 119 7.29 13.61 4.55
C SER A 119 8.33 14.68 4.95
N ALA A 120 9.14 15.16 3.99
CA ALA A 120 10.22 16.12 4.26
C ALA A 120 9.73 17.53 4.66
N GLN A 121 8.46 17.86 4.41
CA GLN A 121 7.88 19.17 4.75
C GLN A 121 7.49 19.31 6.24
N MET A 122 7.25 18.21 6.95
CA MET A 122 6.82 18.24 8.36
C MET A 122 7.99 18.31 9.36
N ALA A 123 9.14 17.72 9.03
CA ALA A 123 10.28 17.64 9.97
C ALA A 123 10.99 18.99 10.19
N LYS A 124 10.96 19.92 9.22
CA LYS A 124 11.67 21.21 9.33
C LYS A 124 10.90 22.31 10.07
N LYS A 125 9.60 22.16 10.34
CA LYS A 125 8.83 23.18 11.08
C LYS A 125 8.97 23.11 12.60
N ARG A 126 9.62 22.07 13.16
CA ARG A 126 9.74 21.89 14.62
C ARG A 126 10.95 22.56 15.28
N TRP A 127 11.83 23.26 14.54
CA TRP A 127 13.03 23.90 15.12
C TRP A 127 13.27 25.38 14.74
N SER A 128 12.27 26.10 14.26
CA SER A 128 12.37 27.56 14.12
C SER A 128 11.23 28.23 14.88
N ALA A 129 11.39 28.30 16.20
CA ALA A 129 10.57 29.09 17.09
C ALA A 129 11.44 29.65 18.22
N ASP A 130 12.46 30.45 17.86
CA ASP A 130 12.97 31.52 18.70
C ASP A 130 13.86 32.46 17.88
N ALA A 131 13.44 33.72 17.77
CA ALA A 131 14.18 34.93 17.42
C ALA A 131 13.21 35.94 16.79
N GLY A 132 12.68 36.83 17.61
CA GLY A 132 11.90 37.97 17.14
C GLY A 132 12.78 39.02 16.46
N SER A 133 12.20 39.74 15.50
CA SER A 133 12.27 41.19 15.40
C SER A 133 11.39 41.65 14.24
N ASP A 134 10.64 42.72 14.51
CA ASP A 134 9.80 43.49 13.60
C ASP A 134 10.50 43.88 12.28
N ASP A 135 9.75 43.92 11.17
CA ASP A 135 9.69 45.09 10.27
C ASP A 135 8.73 44.86 9.08
N GLU A 136 7.82 45.82 8.91
CA GLU A 136 6.83 45.96 7.83
C GLU A 136 7.46 46.37 6.47
N PRO A 137 6.76 46.20 5.34
CA PRO A 137 7.37 46.26 4.01
C PRO A 137 7.34 47.67 3.39
N SER A 138 8.43 48.04 2.72
CA SER A 138 8.53 49.27 1.92
C SER A 138 8.82 48.96 0.46
N SER A 139 8.05 49.63 -0.40
CA SER A 139 8.04 49.57 -1.85
C SER A 139 9.25 50.27 -2.47
N THR A 140 9.78 49.74 -3.59
CA THR A 140 10.21 50.56 -4.73
C THR A 140 10.55 49.72 -5.96
N THR A 141 10.37 50.37 -7.09
CA THR A 141 10.07 49.83 -8.42
C THR A 141 11.31 49.73 -9.31
N THR A 142 11.14 48.96 -10.39
CA THR A 142 11.76 49.07 -11.73
C THR A 142 13.04 48.26 -12.01
N ARG A 143 12.92 47.22 -12.84
CA ARG A 143 13.39 47.25 -14.25
C ARG A 143 12.91 46.02 -15.05
N ARG A 144 12.33 46.31 -16.21
CA ARG A 144 11.84 45.38 -17.23
C ARG A 144 13.00 44.72 -17.98
N SER A 145 12.89 43.41 -18.24
CA SER A 145 13.28 42.81 -19.52
C SER A 145 12.57 41.46 -19.75
N ASN A 146 11.91 41.39 -20.91
CA ASN A 146 11.37 40.23 -21.64
C ASN A 146 10.57 39.13 -20.93
N ALA A 147 9.26 39.22 -21.14
CA ALA A 147 8.32 38.11 -21.02
C ALA A 147 8.67 36.97 -21.98
N LYS A 148 8.85 35.78 -21.43
CA LYS A 148 8.46 34.53 -22.07
C LYS A 148 7.35 33.97 -21.19
N ILE A 149 6.12 33.94 -21.71
CA ILE A 149 5.00 33.27 -21.06
C ILE A 149 5.38 31.79 -21.01
N VAL A 150 5.65 31.28 -19.82
CA VAL A 150 5.87 29.86 -19.55
C VAL A 150 4.70 29.42 -18.68
N ASP A 151 4.04 28.35 -19.12
CA ASP A 151 2.85 27.73 -18.55
C ASP A 151 2.73 27.79 -17.01
N LEU A 152 1.55 28.18 -16.54
CA LEU A 152 1.11 28.12 -15.15
C LEU A 152 0.75 26.69 -14.69
N ASN A 153 1.48 25.68 -15.20
CA ASN A 153 1.32 24.27 -14.81
C ASN A 153 2.64 23.69 -14.25
N ALA A 154 3.39 24.48 -13.49
CA ALA A 154 4.65 24.09 -12.86
C ALA A 154 4.47 23.75 -11.37
N GLN A 155 3.63 22.76 -11.06
CA GLN A 155 3.47 22.21 -9.70
C GLN A 155 4.51 21.11 -9.38
N GLY A 156 5.70 21.16 -9.98
CA GLY A 156 6.71 20.12 -9.83
C GLY A 156 8.15 20.55 -10.09
N ARG A 157 8.65 21.62 -9.43
CA ARG A 157 10.09 22.00 -9.52
C ARG A 157 10.74 22.60 -8.26
N LEU A 158 10.13 22.48 -7.07
CA LEU A 158 10.86 22.79 -5.82
C LEU A 158 11.74 21.62 -5.33
N ASP A 159 11.48 20.40 -5.81
CA ASP A 159 12.22 19.18 -5.42
C ASP A 159 13.65 19.13 -5.97
N GLN A 160 13.92 19.89 -7.04
CA GLN A 160 15.23 19.94 -7.67
C GLN A 160 16.25 20.79 -6.89
N PHE A 161 15.80 21.57 -5.91
CA PHE A 161 16.65 22.45 -5.09
C PHE A 161 17.19 21.79 -3.81
N PHE A 162 16.67 20.63 -3.41
CA PHE A 162 17.07 19.92 -2.19
C PHE A 162 17.75 18.57 -2.45
N GLN A 163 17.98 18.20 -3.71
CA GLN A 163 18.84 17.06 -4.02
C GLN A 163 20.29 17.42 -3.63
N PRO A 164 21.00 16.59 -2.84
CA PRO A 164 22.41 16.82 -2.59
C PRO A 164 23.14 16.83 -3.93
N GLN A 165 23.91 17.89 -4.20
CA GLN A 165 24.65 18.10 -5.44
C GLN A 165 25.69 17.00 -5.74
N ASN A 166 25.89 16.03 -4.83
CA ASN A 166 26.80 14.89 -4.91
C ASN A 166 26.11 13.50 -4.94
N GLY A 167 24.95 13.38 -5.57
CA GLY A 167 24.64 12.19 -6.39
C GLY A 167 24.35 10.84 -5.74
N GLU A 168 24.23 10.69 -4.41
CA GLU A 168 23.79 9.44 -3.79
C GLU A 168 22.61 9.68 -2.83
N VAL A 169 21.48 9.04 -3.12
CA VAL A 169 20.31 9.06 -2.22
C VAL A 169 20.67 8.19 -1.03
N LYS A 170 20.72 8.78 0.18
CA LYS A 170 20.95 8.04 1.41
C LYS A 170 19.91 6.91 1.52
N LYS A 171 20.41 5.68 1.65
CA LYS A 171 19.59 4.48 1.86
C LYS A 171 19.64 4.10 3.33
N THR A 172 18.60 3.45 3.80
CA THR A 172 18.58 2.84 5.11
C THR A 172 18.41 1.35 4.92
N SER A 173 19.37 0.59 5.43
CA SER A 173 19.30 -0.85 5.52
C SER A 173 18.49 -1.26 6.74
N LEU A 174 17.86 -2.43 6.68
CA LEU A 174 17.07 -3.03 7.73
C LEU A 174 17.39 -4.51 7.82
N ARG A 175 17.47 -5.01 9.05
CA ARG A 175 17.37 -6.42 9.37
C ARG A 175 16.13 -6.65 10.23
N LEU A 176 15.27 -7.55 9.79
CA LEU A 176 14.08 -8.03 10.50
C LEU A 176 14.41 -9.36 11.16
N SER A 177 14.02 -9.50 12.42
CA SER A 177 14.12 -10.77 13.14
C SER A 177 12.89 -11.02 14.00
N TYR A 178 12.43 -12.27 14.01
CA TYR A 178 11.30 -12.71 14.83
C TYR A 178 11.60 -14.08 15.43
N GLY A 179 11.50 -14.18 16.76
CA GLY A 179 11.81 -15.40 17.52
C GLY A 179 10.66 -16.40 17.63
N GLY A 180 9.51 -16.12 17.02
CA GLY A 180 8.30 -16.95 17.12
C GLY A 180 7.32 -16.45 18.19
N SER A 181 6.24 -17.22 18.39
CA SER A 181 5.16 -16.85 19.31
C SER A 181 5.69 -16.38 20.68
N GLY A 182 5.16 -15.26 21.16
CA GLY A 182 5.56 -14.62 22.42
C GLY A 182 6.82 -13.73 22.35
N HIS A 183 7.54 -13.69 21.23
CA HIS A 183 8.68 -12.79 21.04
C HIS A 183 8.28 -11.50 20.28
N PRO A 184 8.94 -10.36 20.51
CA PRO A 184 8.71 -9.16 19.70
C PRO A 184 9.26 -9.33 18.28
N LEU A 185 8.76 -8.51 17.35
CA LEU A 185 9.40 -8.28 16.06
C LEU A 185 10.53 -7.25 16.26
N THR A 186 11.76 -7.66 16.00
CA THR A 186 12.95 -6.80 16.16
C THR A 186 13.41 -6.26 14.81
N LEU A 187 13.54 -4.94 14.72
CA LEU A 187 14.03 -4.19 13.57
C LEU A 187 15.39 -3.59 13.91
N LEU A 188 16.42 -3.90 13.14
CA LEU A 188 17.73 -3.25 13.23
C LEU A 188 17.95 -2.42 11.97
N LEU A 189 17.98 -1.10 12.10
CA LEU A 189 18.15 -0.15 10.99
C LEU A 189 19.53 0.53 11.02
N ALA A 190 20.12 0.77 9.85
CA ALA A 190 21.38 1.50 9.70
C ALA A 190 21.44 2.27 8.38
N GLU A 191 21.90 3.53 8.38
CA GLU A 191 22.13 4.32 7.16
C GLU A 191 23.41 3.92 6.40
N ASP A 192 24.45 3.53 7.13
CA ASP A 192 25.76 3.13 6.62
C ASP A 192 26.42 2.10 7.54
N ALA A 193 27.48 1.45 7.05
CA ALA A 193 28.19 0.39 7.80
C ALA A 193 28.88 0.90 9.08
N THR A 194 29.16 2.21 9.16
CA THR A 194 29.95 2.81 10.24
C THR A 194 29.19 3.81 11.09
N GLY A 195 27.96 4.16 10.74
CA GLY A 195 27.20 5.17 11.43
C GLY A 195 26.15 4.57 12.37
N PRO A 196 25.18 5.40 12.79
CA PRO A 196 24.28 5.05 13.86
C PRO A 196 23.37 3.89 13.45
N THR A 197 23.29 2.90 14.34
CA THR A 197 22.31 1.81 14.23
C THR A 197 21.19 2.05 15.22
N THR A 198 19.96 1.74 14.83
CA THR A 198 18.80 1.80 15.72
C THR A 198 18.15 0.43 15.79
N THR A 199 17.89 -0.04 17.00
CA THR A 199 17.11 -1.26 17.24
C THR A 199 15.73 -0.87 17.78
N CYS A 200 14.68 -1.34 17.12
CA CYS A 200 13.29 -1.22 17.59
C CYS A 200 12.75 -2.62 17.88
N GLU A 201 12.10 -2.78 19.03
CA GLU A 201 11.38 -4.01 19.38
C GLU A 201 9.88 -3.71 19.44
N LEU A 202 9.11 -4.38 18.58
CA LEU A 202 7.68 -4.18 18.48
C LEU A 202 6.96 -5.38 19.06
N ALA A 203 6.07 -5.14 20.03
CA ALA A 203 5.27 -6.19 20.64
C ALA A 203 4.39 -6.87 19.58
N THR A 204 4.36 -8.20 19.63
CA THR A 204 3.45 -9.02 18.82
C THR A 204 2.24 -9.42 19.66
N LEU A 205 1.09 -9.52 19.01
CA LEU A 205 -0.19 -9.84 19.62
C LEU A 205 -0.74 -11.12 18.98
N GLN A 206 -1.65 -11.79 19.70
CA GLN A 206 -2.40 -12.90 19.14
C GLN A 206 -3.30 -12.37 18.01
N PRO A 207 -3.24 -12.93 16.80
CA PRO A 207 -4.03 -12.43 15.67
C PRO A 207 -5.53 -12.63 15.89
N GLU A 208 -6.32 -11.63 15.55
CA GLU A 208 -7.77 -11.78 15.38
C GLU A 208 -8.08 -12.59 14.12
N ILE A 209 -9.18 -13.35 14.14
CA ILE A 209 -9.62 -14.12 12.96
C ILE A 209 -10.17 -13.12 11.93
N PRO A 210 -9.56 -13.01 10.74
CA PRO A 210 -10.03 -12.05 9.74
C PRO A 210 -11.39 -12.45 9.17
N SER A 211 -12.15 -11.45 8.73
CA SER A 211 -13.32 -11.67 7.92
C SER A 211 -12.94 -12.37 6.62
N LYS A 212 -13.71 -13.39 6.24
CA LYS A 212 -13.53 -14.07 4.94
C LYS A 212 -14.51 -13.46 3.95
N PHE A 213 -13.99 -13.01 2.81
CA PHE A 213 -14.79 -12.67 1.63
C PHE A 213 -14.61 -13.80 0.61
N PRO A 214 -15.38 -14.91 0.73
CA PRO A 214 -15.27 -16.00 -0.23
C PRO A 214 -15.82 -15.54 -1.58
N TYR A 215 -15.05 -15.73 -2.64
CA TYR A 215 -15.49 -15.52 -4.02
C TYR A 215 -14.90 -16.62 -4.90
N ASN A 216 -15.55 -16.88 -6.04
CA ASN A 216 -15.00 -17.80 -7.04
C ASN A 216 -14.04 -17.02 -7.94
N GLU A 217 -12.75 -17.37 -7.94
CA GLU A 217 -11.73 -16.68 -8.73
C GLU A 217 -11.93 -16.81 -10.25
N GLU A 218 -12.68 -17.83 -10.68
CA GLU A 218 -12.94 -18.13 -12.08
C GLU A 218 -14.14 -17.34 -12.65
N GLU A 219 -15.03 -16.85 -11.79
CA GLU A 219 -16.26 -16.15 -12.19
C GLU A 219 -16.08 -14.64 -12.10
N ILE A 220 -15.28 -14.07 -13.00
CA ILE A 220 -15.06 -12.61 -13.06
C ILE A 220 -16.07 -11.97 -14.02
N LEU A 221 -16.89 -11.03 -13.55
CA LEU A 221 -17.83 -10.28 -14.39
C LEU A 221 -17.12 -9.17 -15.18
N VAL A 222 -16.24 -8.44 -14.50
CA VAL A 222 -15.48 -7.32 -15.07
C VAL A 222 -14.02 -7.53 -14.78
N TRP A 223 -13.18 -7.37 -15.80
CA TRP A 223 -11.73 -7.28 -15.63
C TRP A 223 -11.15 -6.13 -16.45
N ILE A 224 -10.61 -5.14 -15.74
CA ILE A 224 -10.02 -3.94 -16.32
C ILE A 224 -8.59 -3.79 -15.81
N ILE A 225 -7.63 -3.53 -16.71
CA ILE A 225 -6.28 -3.12 -16.33
C ILE A 225 -6.05 -1.71 -16.89
N MET A 226 -5.59 -0.80 -16.03
CA MET A 226 -5.31 0.58 -16.41
C MET A 226 -4.09 1.13 -15.65
N PRO A 227 -3.45 2.20 -16.16
CA PRO A 227 -2.45 2.94 -15.42
C PRO A 227 -3.04 3.48 -14.10
N SER A 228 -2.34 3.28 -12.98
CA SER A 228 -2.85 3.67 -11.66
C SER A 228 -3.13 5.16 -11.51
N ILE A 229 -2.41 5.99 -12.28
CA ILE A 229 -2.66 7.44 -12.36
C ILE A 229 -4.10 7.75 -12.77
N GLY A 230 -4.67 7.01 -13.71
CA GLY A 230 -6.03 7.26 -14.19
C GLY A 230 -7.08 7.06 -13.10
N LEU A 231 -6.98 5.99 -12.31
CA LEU A 231 -7.89 5.73 -11.20
C LEU A 231 -7.62 6.63 -10.00
N ARG A 232 -6.34 6.90 -9.71
CA ARG A 232 -5.92 7.81 -8.62
C ARG A 232 -6.51 9.19 -8.80
N ASP A 233 -6.34 9.78 -9.99
CA ASP A 233 -6.80 11.13 -10.25
C ASP A 233 -8.32 11.21 -10.10
N ALA A 234 -9.05 10.23 -10.61
CA ALA A 234 -10.51 10.18 -10.45
C ALA A 234 -10.99 10.04 -9.01
N ILE A 235 -10.42 9.11 -8.23
CA ILE A 235 -10.81 8.94 -6.82
C ILE A 235 -10.47 10.22 -6.03
N SER A 236 -9.38 10.92 -6.37
CA SER A 236 -8.98 12.16 -5.71
C SER A 236 -9.83 13.39 -6.08
N GLU A 237 -10.54 13.33 -7.21
CA GLU A 237 -11.43 14.41 -7.67
C GLU A 237 -12.82 14.36 -7.03
N PHE A 238 -13.25 13.23 -6.50
CA PHE A 238 -14.56 13.13 -5.85
C PHE A 238 -14.62 13.97 -4.57
N ASP A 239 -15.75 14.66 -4.38
CA ASP A 239 -16.00 15.47 -3.20
C ASP A 239 -16.06 14.56 -1.95
N PRO A 240 -15.33 14.87 -0.86
CA PRO A 240 -15.39 14.11 0.38
C PRO A 240 -16.78 14.02 1.03
N SER A 241 -17.73 14.86 0.63
CA SER A 241 -19.14 14.82 1.05
C SER A 241 -19.97 13.77 0.30
N CYS A 242 -19.43 13.13 -0.74
CA CYS A 242 -20.09 12.00 -1.40
C CYS A 242 -19.92 10.73 -0.57
N ASP A 243 -21.04 10.03 -0.30
CA ASP A 243 -21.01 8.79 0.49
C ASP A 243 -20.78 7.55 -0.37
N THR A 244 -21.24 7.58 -1.63
CA THR A 244 -21.30 6.42 -2.52
C THR A 244 -20.56 6.66 -3.82
N LEU A 245 -19.76 5.68 -4.22
CA LEU A 245 -19.16 5.54 -5.54
C LEU A 245 -19.91 4.46 -6.32
N THR A 246 -20.51 4.83 -7.45
CA THR A 246 -21.11 3.90 -8.40
C THR A 246 -20.11 3.62 -9.52
N ILE A 247 -19.80 2.34 -9.73
CA ILE A 247 -18.97 1.85 -10.83
C ILE A 247 -19.89 1.23 -11.87
N ILE A 248 -19.92 1.83 -13.06
CA ILE A 248 -20.73 1.38 -14.20
C ILE A 248 -19.79 0.93 -15.29
N VAL A 249 -20.00 -0.28 -15.82
CA VAL A 249 -19.19 -0.84 -16.90
C VAL A 249 -20.11 -1.30 -18.02
N ASP A 250 -19.89 -0.76 -19.23
CA ASP A 250 -20.73 -1.04 -20.39
C ASP A 250 -19.92 -1.72 -21.50
N PRO A 251 -20.27 -2.96 -21.90
CA PRO A 251 -19.55 -3.67 -22.96
C PRO A 251 -19.79 -3.06 -24.35
N ASN A 252 -20.85 -2.26 -24.54
CA ASN A 252 -21.17 -1.65 -25.84
C ASN A 252 -20.10 -0.66 -26.30
N ALA A 253 -19.25 -0.16 -25.39
CA ALA A 253 -18.07 0.63 -25.73
C ALA A 253 -17.08 -0.10 -26.67
N THR A 254 -17.14 -1.43 -26.76
CA THR A 254 -16.39 -2.21 -27.77
C THR A 254 -16.91 -2.02 -29.19
N GLN A 255 -18.23 -1.79 -29.35
CA GLN A 255 -18.89 -1.65 -30.65
C GLN A 255 -18.99 -0.18 -31.07
N THR A 256 -19.14 0.73 -30.11
CA THR A 256 -19.22 2.18 -30.33
C THR A 256 -18.14 2.91 -29.52
N PRO A 257 -17.00 3.27 -30.14
CA PRO A 257 -15.85 3.88 -29.45
C PRO A 257 -16.14 5.24 -28.79
N SER A 258 -17.27 5.87 -29.13
CA SER A 258 -17.72 7.13 -28.54
C SER A 258 -18.39 6.97 -27.18
N LEU A 259 -18.75 5.74 -26.77
CA LEU A 259 -19.34 5.48 -25.47
C LEU A 259 -18.26 5.14 -24.43
N PRO A 260 -18.42 5.59 -23.17
CA PRO A 260 -17.51 5.24 -22.10
C PRO A 260 -17.64 3.75 -21.76
N ALA A 261 -16.49 3.10 -21.57
CA ALA A 261 -16.43 1.68 -21.21
C ALA A 261 -16.54 1.50 -19.69
N LEU A 262 -15.91 2.41 -18.95
CA LEU A 262 -15.95 2.51 -17.50
C LEU A 262 -16.40 3.91 -17.13
N ARG A 263 -17.40 4.01 -16.27
CA ARG A 263 -17.85 5.27 -15.66
C ARG A 263 -17.79 5.14 -14.14
N LEU A 264 -17.17 6.13 -13.51
CA LEU A 264 -17.14 6.31 -12.07
C LEU A 264 -18.02 7.50 -11.73
N GLN A 265 -19.08 7.28 -10.96
CA GLN A 265 -20.05 8.31 -10.60
C GLN A 265 -20.10 8.43 -9.07
N ALA A 266 -20.04 9.66 -8.57
CA ALA A 266 -20.30 9.95 -7.17
C ALA A 266 -21.34 11.06 -7.08
N SER A 267 -22.28 10.93 -6.15
CA SER A 267 -23.29 11.95 -5.88
C SER A 267 -23.18 12.42 -4.44
N GLY A 268 -23.09 13.74 -4.27
CA GLY A 268 -23.03 14.41 -2.98
C GLY A 268 -24.09 15.49 -2.87
N VAL A 269 -24.05 16.24 -1.78
CA VAL A 269 -25.07 17.26 -1.45
C VAL A 269 -25.12 18.41 -2.46
N PHE A 270 -23.98 18.73 -3.09
CA PHE A 270 -23.84 19.89 -3.98
C PHE A 270 -23.82 19.55 -5.47
N GLY A 271 -24.01 18.27 -5.83
CA GLY A 271 -24.02 17.82 -7.22
C GLY A 271 -23.52 16.39 -7.38
N SER A 272 -23.43 15.95 -8.63
CA SER A 272 -22.84 14.67 -9.02
C SER A 272 -21.61 14.90 -9.89
N THR A 273 -20.57 14.11 -9.65
CA THR A 273 -19.36 14.06 -10.46
C THR A 273 -19.33 12.74 -11.20
N GLU A 274 -19.07 12.80 -12.51
CA GLU A 274 -18.95 11.63 -13.38
C GLU A 274 -17.62 11.69 -14.12
N ILE A 275 -16.89 10.58 -14.06
CA ILE A 275 -15.60 10.41 -14.74
C ILE A 275 -15.72 9.21 -15.65
N GLU A 276 -15.38 9.43 -16.93
CA GLU A 276 -15.62 8.49 -18.00
C GLU A 276 -14.31 8.08 -18.68
N TYR A 277 -14.13 6.77 -18.85
CA TYR A 277 -12.96 6.20 -19.52
C TYR A 277 -13.37 5.49 -20.81
N PRO A 278 -12.85 5.91 -21.98
CA PRO A 278 -13.10 5.22 -23.24
C PRO A 278 -12.32 3.89 -23.31
N ASN A 279 -12.80 2.95 -24.14
CA ASN A 279 -12.10 1.69 -24.41
C ASN A 279 -10.92 1.89 -25.39
N HIS A 280 -9.90 2.62 -24.96
CA HIS A 280 -8.68 2.84 -25.73
C HIS A 280 -7.47 2.25 -24.99
N LYS A 281 -6.55 1.59 -25.72
CA LYS A 281 -5.38 0.90 -25.14
C LYS A 281 -4.47 1.76 -24.26
N ASN A 282 -4.44 3.07 -24.47
CA ASN A 282 -3.65 4.01 -23.67
C ASN A 282 -4.33 4.37 -22.33
N VAL A 283 -5.62 4.08 -22.21
CA VAL A 283 -6.44 4.35 -21.02
C VAL A 283 -6.73 3.03 -20.30
N LEU A 284 -7.31 2.06 -21.02
CA LEU A 284 -7.61 0.72 -20.55
C LEU A 284 -6.73 -0.26 -21.34
N GLU A 285 -5.70 -0.79 -20.69
CA GLU A 285 -4.79 -1.77 -21.28
C GLU A 285 -5.48 -3.12 -21.49
N THR A 286 -6.40 -3.47 -20.61
CA THR A 286 -7.26 -4.65 -20.70
C THR A 286 -8.68 -4.26 -20.32
N PHE A 287 -9.66 -4.77 -21.06
CA PHE A 287 -11.07 -4.58 -20.78
C PHE A 287 -11.82 -5.86 -21.16
N GLN A 288 -12.44 -6.50 -20.17
CA GLN A 288 -13.33 -7.64 -20.34
C GLN A 288 -14.59 -7.39 -19.53
N CYS A 289 -15.72 -7.43 -20.23
CA CYS A 289 -17.05 -7.26 -19.67
C CYS A 289 -18.03 -7.85 -20.69
N GLN A 290 -18.95 -8.72 -20.26
CA GLN A 290 -19.91 -9.38 -21.16
C GLN A 290 -21.27 -8.66 -21.16
N GLU A 291 -21.69 -8.17 -20.01
CA GLU A 291 -22.99 -7.54 -19.79
C GLU A 291 -22.80 -6.21 -19.07
N ARG A 292 -23.74 -5.27 -19.26
CA ARG A 292 -23.69 -4.02 -18.53
C ARG A 292 -23.92 -4.28 -17.05
N VAL A 293 -22.97 -3.85 -16.22
CA VAL A 293 -23.06 -3.98 -14.76
C VAL A 293 -22.96 -2.62 -14.07
N GLU A 294 -23.57 -2.53 -12.90
CA GLU A 294 -23.57 -1.36 -12.04
C GLU A 294 -23.49 -1.83 -10.59
N PHE A 295 -22.46 -1.39 -9.86
CA PHE A 295 -22.28 -1.70 -8.45
C PHE A 295 -21.92 -0.44 -7.67
N ARG A 296 -22.40 -0.37 -6.43
CA ARG A 296 -22.18 0.78 -5.53
C ARG A 296 -21.27 0.39 -4.38
N TYR A 297 -20.38 1.30 -3.98
CA TYR A 297 -19.42 1.10 -2.89
C TYR A 297 -19.37 2.36 -2.02
N ARG A 298 -19.03 2.20 -0.74
CA ARG A 298 -18.82 3.36 0.14
C ARG A 298 -17.57 4.13 -0.29
N LEU A 299 -17.72 5.39 -0.69
CA LEU A 299 -16.60 6.18 -1.22
C LEU A 299 -15.52 6.41 -0.15
N ASN A 300 -15.90 6.60 1.12
CA ASN A 300 -14.95 6.76 2.22
C ASN A 300 -14.02 5.55 2.41
N ILE A 301 -14.51 4.35 2.11
CA ILE A 301 -13.77 3.09 2.13
C ILE A 301 -12.84 3.01 0.92
N ILE A 302 -13.36 3.31 -0.28
CA ILE A 302 -12.55 3.36 -1.51
C ILE A 302 -11.42 4.39 -1.40
N ASN A 303 -11.66 5.54 -0.77
CA ASN A 303 -10.64 6.56 -0.50
C ASN A 303 -9.47 6.05 0.35
N LYS A 304 -9.64 4.99 1.15
CA LYS A 304 -8.53 4.38 1.90
C LYS A 304 -7.47 3.75 0.97
N THR A 305 -7.87 3.35 -0.25
CA THR A 305 -6.98 2.77 -1.26
C THR A 305 -6.04 3.80 -1.90
N LEU A 306 -6.33 5.11 -1.78
CA LEU A 306 -5.55 6.18 -2.41
C LEU A 306 -4.06 6.17 -2.04
N ARG A 307 -3.72 5.81 -0.79
CA ARG A 307 -2.31 5.76 -0.35
C ARG A 307 -1.51 4.73 -1.14
N ALA A 308 -2.08 3.56 -1.39
CA ALA A 308 -1.46 2.53 -2.21
C ALA A 308 -1.41 2.96 -3.68
N LEU A 309 -2.51 3.53 -4.19
CA LEU A 309 -2.59 4.04 -5.57
C LEU A 309 -1.48 5.05 -5.89
N GLN A 310 -1.16 5.96 -4.97
CA GLN A 310 -0.10 6.97 -5.14
C GLN A 310 1.29 6.39 -5.41
N SER A 311 1.57 5.19 -4.92
CA SER A 311 2.88 4.51 -5.06
C SER A 311 2.86 3.38 -6.09
N SER A 312 1.70 3.11 -6.68
CA SER A 312 1.49 2.10 -7.72
C SER A 312 1.56 2.70 -9.13
N PHE A 313 1.82 1.86 -10.12
CA PHE A 313 1.87 2.29 -11.53
C PHE A 313 0.87 1.58 -12.44
N LYS A 314 0.38 0.41 -12.03
CA LYS A 314 -0.65 -0.35 -12.74
C LYS A 314 -1.70 -0.88 -11.77
N THR A 315 -2.96 -0.78 -12.16
CA THR A 315 -4.10 -1.25 -11.39
C THR A 315 -4.89 -2.28 -12.18
N SER A 316 -5.18 -3.42 -11.56
CA SER A 316 -6.20 -4.37 -11.99
C SER A 316 -7.46 -4.16 -11.15
N LEU A 317 -8.58 -3.90 -11.82
CA LEU A 317 -9.90 -3.77 -11.24
C LEU A 317 -10.74 -4.95 -11.69
N GLN A 318 -11.25 -5.71 -10.73
CA GLN A 318 -12.10 -6.87 -10.98
C GLN A 318 -13.36 -6.80 -10.14
N ILE A 319 -14.48 -7.18 -10.74
CA ILE A 319 -15.78 -7.26 -10.04
C ILE A 319 -16.33 -8.68 -10.24
N PHE A 320 -16.82 -9.27 -9.16
CA PHE A 320 -17.40 -10.60 -9.10
C PHE A 320 -18.96 -10.54 -9.08
N PRO A 321 -19.66 -11.66 -9.34
CA PRO A 321 -21.13 -11.72 -9.38
C PRO A 321 -21.86 -11.26 -8.13
N ASP A 322 -21.23 -11.40 -6.97
CA ASP A 322 -21.73 -10.95 -5.67
C ASP A 322 -21.49 -9.45 -5.42
N GLY A 323 -20.89 -8.74 -6.38
CA GLY A 323 -20.50 -7.34 -6.25
C GLY A 323 -19.22 -7.12 -5.46
N LEU A 324 -18.46 -8.17 -5.11
CA LEU A 324 -17.15 -7.99 -4.50
C LEU A 324 -16.22 -7.28 -5.50
N LEU A 325 -15.63 -6.17 -5.07
CA LEU A 325 -14.62 -5.43 -5.82
C LEU A 325 -13.23 -5.84 -5.36
N ARG A 326 -12.41 -6.31 -6.30
CA ARG A 326 -10.98 -6.53 -6.11
C ARG A 326 -10.18 -5.47 -6.87
N LEU A 327 -9.38 -4.71 -6.13
CA LEU A 327 -8.42 -3.74 -6.66
C LEU A 327 -7.01 -4.23 -6.34
N GLN A 328 -6.24 -4.59 -7.36
CA GLN A 328 -4.85 -5.01 -7.20
C GLN A 328 -3.92 -3.95 -7.79
N PHE A 329 -3.00 -3.45 -6.99
CA PHE A 329 -2.06 -2.39 -7.37
C PHE A 329 -0.65 -2.93 -7.44
N MET A 330 -0.04 -2.84 -8.61
CA MET A 330 1.37 -3.17 -8.81
C MET A 330 2.23 -2.00 -8.33
N MET A 331 3.06 -2.26 -7.33
CA MET A 331 3.80 -1.23 -6.61
C MET A 331 5.14 -0.96 -7.28
N ASN A 332 5.59 0.30 -7.26
CA ASN A 332 6.85 0.66 -7.88
C ASN A 332 8.01 0.23 -6.97
N THR A 333 8.57 -0.96 -7.22
CA THR A 333 9.73 -1.49 -6.50
C THR A 333 11.02 -1.16 -7.24
N SER A 334 12.09 -0.86 -6.49
CA SER A 334 13.42 -0.60 -7.05
C SER A 334 14.05 -1.85 -7.66
N ARG A 335 13.65 -3.04 -7.19
CA ARG A 335 14.05 -4.36 -7.71
C ARG A 335 13.02 -4.89 -8.68
N SER A 336 13.49 -5.25 -9.89
CA SER A 336 12.83 -5.95 -11.01
C SER A 336 11.32 -5.73 -11.23
N LYS A 337 10.95 -5.28 -12.43
CA LYS A 337 9.55 -5.09 -12.85
C LYS A 337 8.71 -6.39 -12.97
N LYS A 338 9.32 -7.58 -12.86
CA LYS A 338 8.66 -8.85 -13.22
C LYS A 338 8.05 -9.63 -12.06
N ASP A 339 8.57 -9.49 -10.85
CA ASP A 339 8.08 -10.19 -9.65
C ASP A 339 7.83 -9.18 -8.52
N GLY A 340 7.04 -8.16 -8.87
CA GLY A 340 6.84 -6.96 -8.07
C GLY A 340 5.81 -7.17 -6.96
N ALA A 341 6.09 -6.59 -5.80
CA ALA A 341 5.14 -6.46 -4.72
C ALA A 341 3.84 -5.83 -5.20
N PHE A 342 2.73 -6.32 -4.69
CA PHE A 342 1.42 -5.75 -4.97
C PHE A 342 0.61 -5.63 -3.70
N ILE A 343 -0.31 -4.67 -3.73
CA ILE A 343 -1.32 -4.52 -2.68
C ILE A 343 -2.66 -4.84 -3.30
N GLU A 344 -3.38 -5.78 -2.70
CA GLU A 344 -4.74 -6.11 -3.05
C GLU A 344 -5.70 -5.51 -2.04
N PHE A 345 -6.80 -4.94 -2.52
CA PHE A 345 -7.94 -4.53 -1.72
C PHE A 345 -9.16 -5.30 -2.17
N ARG A 346 -9.91 -5.85 -1.22
CA ARG A 346 -11.21 -6.48 -1.43
C ARG A 346 -12.26 -5.67 -0.68
N CYS A 347 -13.27 -5.20 -1.41
CA CYS A 347 -14.30 -4.30 -0.91
C CYS A 347 -15.69 -4.86 -1.24
N LEU A 348 -16.56 -4.95 -0.23
CA LEU A 348 -17.94 -5.37 -0.43
C LEU A 348 -18.76 -4.25 -1.09
N ALA A 349 -19.63 -4.62 -2.03
CA ALA A 349 -20.65 -3.72 -2.55
C ALA A 349 -21.66 -3.33 -1.46
N LEU A 350 -22.31 -2.19 -1.67
CA LEU A 350 -23.50 -1.79 -0.94
C LEU A 350 -24.68 -2.62 -1.44
N ASP A 351 -25.50 -3.10 -0.50
CA ASP A 351 -26.77 -3.72 -0.85
C ASP A 351 -27.67 -2.71 -1.58
N ASP A 352 -28.40 -3.17 -2.58
CA ASP A 352 -29.53 -2.43 -3.12
C ASP A 352 -30.64 -2.46 -2.06
N GLU A 353 -30.80 -1.38 -1.30
CA GLU A 353 -32.01 -1.21 -0.48
C GLU A 353 -33.23 -1.33 -1.40
N ALA A 354 -34.01 -2.39 -1.19
CA ALA A 354 -35.25 -2.70 -1.91
C ALA A 354 -36.43 -1.83 -1.45
#